data_AF-A0A535D0H6-F1
#
_entry.id   AF-A0A535D0H6-F1
#
_cell.length_a   1.000
_cell.length_b   1.000
_cell.length_c   1.000
_cell.angle_alpha   90.00
_cell.angle_beta   90.00
_cell.angle_gamma   90.00
#
_symmetry.space_group_name_H-M   'P 1'
#
loop_
_entity.id
_entity.type
_entity.pdbx_description
1 polymer ?
#
loop_
_entity_poly.entity_id
_entity_poly.type
_entity_poly.pdbx_seq_one_letter_code
_entity_poly.pdbx_strand_id
1 'polypeptide(L)'
;MAAHPRVFLLVSAVLACALSISHLPSLVLDAQFYADDGGWYQAAYSQGPLRSLAHPAAGYFVMFQRLVASAASPLPTVAVPTVFNVVAIVVGAVGICYLLSSRMSVAIPSLWANLTNTQWRLGLVALLVVFARPARAIRGWLLDAALFATAGLTGPASLLLEPIVAWLWFRERTRRHRYLLILNTLCAAIQLAAIVVRAGTQRSSSALAAGPFPLLQMVARQVTLGLAVGAHGISHLVSTHAVTSVAILAVLAFIPLAVCGWAAWRGPRILRALCFLALFELSLALVAPQVPAPRWQSLARPANITEFHPGGIRYFLYPLLAFATSLGWIAVRGGRNWLALRRFGRRARPRDWGERAAGLGAAGVLVVALIVGVPADWRYPPYIDEHWSANVQKVEAARPGTVVVIPINPRGWELTLTAR
;
A
#
# COMPACT_ATOMS: atom_id res chain seq x y z
N MET A 1 15.57 16.16 -20.21
CA MET A 1 15.67 14.70 -20.41
C MET A 1 17.11 14.31 -20.11
N ALA A 2 17.38 13.65 -18.99
CA ALA A 2 18.72 13.54 -18.41
C ALA A 2 19.66 12.65 -19.24
N ALA A 3 20.90 13.09 -19.42
CA ALA A 3 21.96 12.43 -20.19
C ALA A 3 22.38 11.04 -19.66
N HIS A 4 21.98 10.66 -18.44
CA HIS A 4 22.30 9.36 -17.83
C HIS A 4 21.12 8.75 -17.06
N PRO A 5 20.18 8.07 -17.74
CA PRO A 5 18.96 7.54 -17.09
C PRO A 5 19.27 6.49 -16.02
N ARG A 6 20.39 5.77 -16.12
CA ARG A 6 20.81 4.78 -15.11
C ARG A 6 21.29 5.44 -13.81
N VAL A 7 22.12 6.49 -13.92
CA VAL A 7 22.61 7.25 -12.76
C VAL A 7 21.44 7.93 -12.04
N PHE A 8 20.52 8.52 -12.80
CA PHE A 8 19.31 9.11 -12.24
C PHE A 8 18.44 8.11 -11.47
N LEU A 9 18.22 6.91 -12.03
CA LEU A 9 17.45 5.86 -11.37
C LEU A 9 18.17 5.30 -10.13
N LEU A 10 19.49 5.17 -10.17
CA LEU A 10 20.29 4.76 -9.02
C LEU A 10 20.22 5.80 -7.90
N VAL A 11 20.44 7.07 -8.21
CA VAL A 11 20.30 8.17 -7.23
C VAL A 11 18.89 8.19 -6.65
N SER A 12 17.87 8.00 -7.48
CA SER A 12 16.48 7.93 -7.02
C SER A 12 16.23 6.73 -6.10
N ALA A 13 16.81 5.57 -6.40
CA ALA A 13 16.73 4.39 -5.55
C ALA A 13 17.38 4.65 -4.19
N VAL A 14 18.59 5.21 -4.20
CA VAL A 14 19.35 5.56 -3.00
C VAL A 14 18.58 6.56 -2.16
N LEU A 15 18.04 7.61 -2.77
CA LEU A 15 17.19 8.59 -2.07
C LEU A 15 15.93 7.96 -1.51
N ALA A 16 15.23 7.11 -2.27
CA ALA A 16 14.03 6.41 -1.79
C ALA A 16 14.34 5.51 -0.58
N CYS A 17 15.45 4.78 -0.61
CA CYS A 17 15.92 3.98 0.52
C CYS A 17 16.32 4.86 1.71
N ALA A 18 17.10 5.92 1.48
CA ALA A 18 17.54 6.83 2.52
C ALA A 18 16.37 7.53 3.21
N LEU A 19 15.37 7.98 2.44
CA LEU A 19 14.13 8.53 2.98
C LEU A 19 13.43 7.48 3.84
N SER A 20 13.19 6.27 3.29
CA SER A 20 12.56 5.16 4.04
C SER A 20 13.26 4.85 5.36
N ILE A 21 14.59 4.85 5.39
CA ILE A 21 15.40 4.60 6.60
C ILE A 21 15.31 5.79 7.56
N SER A 22 15.36 7.04 7.07
CA SER A 22 15.31 8.25 7.91
C SER A 22 13.99 8.43 8.67
N HIS A 23 12.91 7.83 8.18
CA HIS A 23 11.59 7.83 8.83
C HIS A 23 11.51 6.83 10.00
N LEU A 24 12.26 5.71 9.95
CA LEU A 24 12.29 4.68 10.99
C LEU A 24 13.63 3.91 10.98
N PRO A 25 14.72 4.48 11.53
CA PRO A 25 16.05 3.88 11.47
C PRO A 25 16.15 2.51 12.15
N SER A 26 15.31 2.25 13.16
CA SER A 26 15.24 0.97 13.87
C SER A 26 14.90 -0.21 12.96
N LEU A 27 14.29 0.01 11.79
CA LEU A 27 14.07 -1.05 10.80
C LEU A 27 15.35 -1.80 10.42
N VAL A 28 16.50 -1.13 10.50
CA VAL A 28 17.81 -1.71 10.15
C VAL A 28 18.71 -1.82 11.38
N LEU A 29 18.71 -0.80 12.24
CA LEU A 29 19.64 -0.73 13.38
C LEU A 29 19.22 -1.59 14.57
N ASP A 30 17.91 -1.81 14.76
CA ASP A 30 17.34 -2.59 15.85
C ASP A 30 16.12 -3.37 15.34
N ALA A 31 16.39 -4.23 14.35
CA ALA A 31 15.35 -4.86 13.56
C ALA A 31 14.63 -5.95 14.36
N GLN A 32 13.31 -5.88 14.36
CA GLN A 32 12.43 -6.85 15.00
C GLN A 32 11.29 -7.26 14.05
N PHE A 33 10.72 -8.44 14.28
CA PHE A 33 9.58 -8.90 13.49
C PHE A 33 8.35 -8.05 13.76
N TYR A 34 7.56 -7.83 12.70
CA TYR A 34 6.32 -7.08 12.74
C TYR A 34 5.14 -7.87 12.18
N ALA A 35 4.09 -8.03 12.99
CA ALA A 35 2.86 -8.74 12.67
C ALA A 35 3.14 -10.11 12.04
N ASP A 36 2.55 -10.38 10.87
CA ASP A 36 2.65 -11.67 10.20
C ASP A 36 4.08 -12.03 9.74
N ASP A 37 5.03 -11.09 9.75
CA ASP A 37 6.43 -11.35 9.38
C ASP A 37 7.04 -12.48 10.24
N GLY A 38 6.72 -12.51 11.54
CA GLY A 38 7.10 -13.61 12.42
C GLY A 38 6.47 -14.93 11.98
N GLY A 39 5.17 -14.94 11.68
CA GLY A 39 4.45 -16.14 11.22
C GLY A 39 4.98 -16.70 9.89
N TRP A 40 5.40 -15.83 8.96
CA TRP A 40 6.04 -16.26 7.71
C TRP A 40 7.36 -16.97 7.97
N TYR A 41 8.20 -16.41 8.85
CA TYR A 41 9.45 -17.02 9.26
C TYR A 41 9.22 -18.33 10.03
N GLN A 42 8.28 -18.35 10.98
CA GLN A 42 7.91 -19.53 11.77
C GLN A 42 7.62 -20.73 10.87
N ALA A 43 6.80 -20.52 9.85
CA ALA A 43 6.42 -21.59 8.95
C ALA A 43 7.59 -22.08 8.10
N ALA A 44 8.46 -21.18 7.61
CA ALA A 44 9.68 -21.56 6.91
C ALA A 44 10.66 -22.33 7.82
N TYR A 45 10.78 -21.90 9.08
CA TYR A 45 11.66 -22.49 10.08
C TYR A 45 11.18 -23.89 10.52
N SER A 46 9.89 -24.08 10.73
CA SER A 46 9.32 -25.34 11.26
C SER A 46 8.97 -26.37 10.18
N GLN A 47 8.43 -25.94 9.04
CA GLN A 47 7.93 -26.84 7.98
C GLN A 47 8.94 -27.01 6.83
N GLY A 48 9.96 -26.15 6.80
CA GLY A 48 10.97 -26.10 5.76
C GLY A 48 10.66 -25.07 4.66
N PRO A 49 11.70 -24.63 3.92
CA PRO A 49 11.61 -23.47 3.03
C PRO A 49 10.66 -23.70 1.86
N LEU A 50 10.64 -24.90 1.28
CA LEU A 50 9.83 -25.20 0.10
C LEU A 50 8.35 -25.40 0.45
N ARG A 51 8.06 -26.07 1.56
CA ARG A 51 6.68 -26.32 2.00
C ARG A 51 5.98 -25.00 2.36
N SER A 52 6.69 -24.09 3.01
CA SER A 52 6.16 -22.77 3.39
C SER A 52 5.60 -21.97 2.21
N LEU A 53 6.18 -22.11 1.00
CA LEU A 53 5.72 -21.41 -0.22
C LEU A 53 4.30 -21.80 -0.65
N ALA A 54 3.89 -23.05 -0.36
CA ALA A 54 2.59 -23.58 -0.76
C ALA A 54 1.47 -23.28 0.26
N HIS A 55 1.78 -22.64 1.38
CA HIS A 55 0.80 -22.36 2.42
C HIS A 55 0.12 -20.99 2.23
N PRO A 56 -1.21 -20.96 1.96
CA PRO A 56 -1.95 -19.71 1.91
C PRO A 56 -2.13 -19.13 3.32
N ALA A 57 -2.35 -17.82 3.39
CA ALA A 57 -2.68 -17.12 4.61
C ALA A 57 -3.88 -16.20 4.37
N ALA A 58 -4.80 -16.15 5.34
CA ALA A 58 -6.06 -15.40 5.24
C ALA A 58 -6.88 -15.71 3.96
N GLY A 59 -6.75 -16.94 3.44
CA GLY A 59 -7.46 -17.42 2.26
C GLY A 59 -6.80 -17.12 0.90
N TYR A 60 -5.59 -16.56 0.84
CA TYR A 60 -4.89 -16.31 -0.43
C TYR A 60 -3.38 -16.59 -0.32
N PHE A 61 -2.68 -16.68 -1.46
CA PHE A 61 -1.23 -16.88 -1.47
C PHE A 61 -0.49 -15.57 -1.15
N VAL A 62 0.50 -15.68 -0.25
CA VAL A 62 1.46 -14.63 0.13
C VAL A 62 2.86 -15.02 -0.35
N MET A 63 2.96 -15.37 -1.63
CA MET A 63 4.13 -16.05 -2.20
C MET A 63 5.43 -15.25 -2.01
N PHE A 64 5.41 -13.94 -2.24
CA PHE A 64 6.60 -13.11 -2.08
C PHE A 64 7.11 -13.09 -0.63
N GLN A 65 6.21 -12.91 0.34
CA GLN A 65 6.58 -12.92 1.76
C GLN A 65 7.15 -14.29 2.18
N ARG A 66 6.54 -15.38 1.70
CA ARG A 66 7.03 -16.75 1.93
C ARG A 66 8.39 -16.99 1.27
N LEU A 67 8.61 -16.47 0.05
CA LEU A 67 9.88 -16.58 -0.64
C LEU A 67 11.01 -15.90 0.14
N VAL A 68 10.76 -14.70 0.66
CA VAL A 68 11.72 -13.98 1.51
C VAL A 68 11.98 -14.75 2.80
N ALA A 69 10.95 -15.27 3.46
CA ALA A 69 11.11 -16.11 4.65
C ALA A 69 11.93 -17.37 4.38
N SER A 70 11.65 -18.06 3.27
CA SER A 70 12.38 -19.26 2.84
C SER A 70 13.83 -18.95 2.48
N ALA A 71 14.09 -17.84 1.78
CA ALA A 71 15.44 -17.39 1.44
C ALA A 71 16.25 -16.94 2.67
N ALA A 72 15.58 -16.40 3.69
CA ALA A 72 16.22 -15.98 4.94
C ALA A 72 16.41 -17.13 5.94
N SER A 73 15.70 -18.26 5.78
CA SER A 73 15.79 -19.41 6.69
C SER A 73 17.19 -20.02 6.92
N PRO A 74 18.16 -19.94 5.98
CA PRO A 74 19.53 -20.41 6.23
C PRO A 74 20.41 -19.42 7.02
N LEU A 75 19.93 -18.19 7.24
CA LEU A 75 20.70 -17.15 7.94
C LEU A 75 20.56 -17.32 9.46
N PRO A 76 21.49 -16.75 10.25
CA PRO A 76 21.33 -16.68 11.70
C PRO A 76 19.98 -16.05 12.07
N THR A 77 19.23 -16.71 12.96
CA THR A 77 17.87 -16.30 13.37
C THR A 77 17.81 -14.82 13.78
N VAL A 78 18.85 -14.34 14.46
CA VAL A 78 18.96 -12.95 14.91
C VAL A 78 18.94 -11.93 13.74
N ALA A 79 19.46 -12.28 12.57
CA ALA A 79 19.58 -11.38 11.42
C ALA A 79 18.33 -11.34 10.53
N VAL A 80 17.39 -12.27 10.72
CA VAL A 80 16.24 -12.43 9.81
C VAL A 80 15.33 -11.21 9.74
N PRO A 81 14.96 -10.55 10.86
CA PRO A 81 14.13 -9.34 10.79
C PRO A 81 14.77 -8.22 9.95
N THR A 82 16.09 -8.05 10.05
CA THR A 82 16.82 -7.06 9.24
C THR A 82 16.67 -7.36 7.75
N VAL A 83 16.78 -8.62 7.34
CA VAL A 83 16.62 -9.03 5.94
C VAL A 83 15.21 -8.73 5.44
N PHE A 84 14.18 -9.04 6.25
CA PHE A 84 12.79 -8.75 5.90
C PHE A 84 12.57 -7.25 5.66
N ASN A 85 13.08 -6.41 6.57
CA ASN A 85 12.95 -4.96 6.48
C ASN A 85 13.71 -4.39 5.28
N VAL A 86 14.94 -4.85 5.02
CA VAL A 86 15.73 -4.42 3.84
C VAL A 86 15.01 -4.78 2.55
N VAL A 87 14.48 -6.01 2.42
CA VAL A 87 13.72 -6.41 1.23
C VAL A 87 12.47 -5.53 1.06
N ALA A 88 11.75 -5.23 2.14
CA ALA A 88 10.59 -4.35 2.09
C ALA A 88 10.93 -2.92 1.62
N ILE A 89 12.07 -2.37 2.07
CA ILE A 89 12.59 -1.07 1.62
C ILE A 89 12.91 -1.12 0.12
N VAL A 90 13.63 -2.16 -0.32
CA VAL A 90 13.99 -2.35 -1.74
C VAL A 90 12.75 -2.44 -2.63
N VAL A 91 11.73 -3.21 -2.24
CA VAL A 91 10.47 -3.28 -3.01
C VAL A 91 9.80 -1.91 -3.12
N GLY A 92 9.84 -1.10 -2.06
CA GLY A 92 9.36 0.28 -2.11
C GLY A 92 10.14 1.15 -3.10
N ALA A 93 11.47 1.09 -3.03
CA ALA A 93 12.37 1.82 -3.93
C ALA A 93 12.19 1.38 -5.39
N VAL A 94 11.98 0.09 -5.67
CA VAL A 94 11.69 -0.43 -7.01
C VAL A 94 10.42 0.21 -7.58
N GLY A 95 9.37 0.38 -6.78
CA GLY A 95 8.16 1.11 -7.18
C GLY A 95 8.46 2.54 -7.64
N ILE A 96 9.26 3.28 -6.87
CA ILE A 96 9.69 4.64 -7.22
C ILE A 96 10.56 4.68 -8.47
N CYS A 97 11.55 3.79 -8.57
CA CYS A 97 12.41 3.70 -9.75
C CYS A 97 11.60 3.35 -11.00
N TYR A 98 10.58 2.49 -10.89
CA TYR A 98 9.69 2.17 -11.99
C TYR A 98 8.93 3.41 -12.47
N LEU A 99 8.43 4.22 -11.55
CA LEU A 99 7.73 5.48 -11.82
C LEU A 99 8.64 6.54 -12.44
N LEU A 100 9.83 6.72 -11.88
CA LEU A 100 10.81 7.70 -12.37
C LEU A 100 11.49 7.25 -13.67
N SER A 101 11.27 6.00 -14.09
CA SER A 101 11.77 5.51 -15.36
C SER A 101 11.13 6.25 -16.54
N SER A 102 11.84 6.28 -17.67
CA SER A 102 11.32 6.83 -18.93
C SER A 102 10.03 6.15 -19.42
N ARG A 103 9.65 5.01 -18.81
CA ARG A 103 8.42 4.28 -19.13
C ARG A 103 7.19 4.87 -18.43
N MET A 104 7.33 5.65 -17.34
CA MET A 104 6.19 6.06 -16.48
C MET A 104 6.28 7.50 -15.92
N SER A 105 6.71 8.48 -16.72
CA SER A 105 7.02 9.87 -16.31
C SER A 105 5.92 10.72 -15.62
N VAL A 106 4.79 10.14 -15.19
CA VAL A 106 3.71 10.79 -14.44
C VAL A 106 3.04 9.78 -13.49
N ALA A 107 3.61 9.53 -12.31
CA ALA A 107 2.89 9.05 -11.11
C ALA A 107 3.85 9.00 -9.90
N ILE A 108 3.39 9.33 -8.68
CA ILE A 108 4.16 9.15 -7.43
C ILE A 108 3.22 8.67 -6.32
N PRO A 109 3.53 7.55 -5.65
CA PRO A 109 2.93 7.10 -4.41
C PRO A 109 3.94 6.97 -3.26
N SER A 110 3.42 7.07 -2.02
CA SER A 110 4.15 7.15 -0.74
C SER A 110 4.71 5.82 -0.22
N LEU A 111 5.72 5.89 0.67
CA LEU A 111 6.57 4.77 1.11
C LEU A 111 6.46 4.45 2.61
N TRP A 112 5.71 3.41 2.97
CA TRP A 112 5.73 2.79 4.32
C TRP A 112 6.20 1.34 4.26
N ALA A 113 7.37 1.00 4.81
CA ALA A 113 8.07 -0.25 4.50
C ALA A 113 7.96 -1.32 5.61
N ASN A 114 7.26 -2.42 5.32
CA ASN A 114 7.43 -3.73 5.97
C ASN A 114 7.03 -4.84 4.98
N LEU A 115 7.46 -6.09 5.24
CA LEU A 115 7.32 -7.17 4.26
C LEU A 115 5.85 -7.55 4.08
N THR A 116 5.09 -7.67 5.17
CA THR A 116 3.65 -7.96 5.15
C THR A 116 2.87 -7.02 4.23
N ASN A 117 3.17 -5.71 4.21
CA ASN A 117 2.47 -4.74 3.36
C ASN A 117 3.00 -4.64 1.92
N THR A 118 4.01 -5.42 1.53
CA THR A 118 4.53 -5.39 0.14
C THR A 118 3.49 -5.79 -0.90
N GLN A 119 2.49 -6.62 -0.53
CA GLN A 119 1.40 -7.02 -1.44
C GLN A 119 0.66 -5.83 -2.06
N TRP A 120 0.38 -4.78 -1.27
CA TRP A 120 -0.32 -3.58 -1.76
C TRP A 120 0.54 -2.77 -2.71
N ARG A 121 1.86 -2.72 -2.46
CA ARG A 121 2.82 -2.06 -3.33
C ARG A 121 2.99 -2.80 -4.65
N LEU A 122 3.05 -4.13 -4.61
CA LEU A 122 3.11 -4.97 -5.79
C LEU A 122 1.86 -4.81 -6.66
N GLY A 123 0.66 -4.72 -6.06
CA GLY A 123 -0.56 -4.42 -6.81
C GLY A 123 -0.51 -3.06 -7.54
N LEU A 124 0.11 -2.05 -6.93
CA LEU A 124 0.34 -0.76 -7.58
C LEU A 124 1.37 -0.87 -8.71
N VAL A 125 2.48 -1.58 -8.50
CA VAL A 125 3.47 -1.86 -9.56
C VAL A 125 2.79 -2.57 -10.74
N ALA A 126 1.92 -3.54 -10.48
CA ALA A 126 1.16 -4.22 -11.51
C ALA A 126 0.24 -3.28 -12.29
N LEU A 127 -0.48 -2.37 -11.62
CA LEU A 127 -1.26 -1.32 -12.29
C LEU A 127 -0.38 -0.45 -13.21
N LEU A 128 0.81 -0.07 -12.74
CA LEU A 128 1.75 0.73 -13.54
C LEU A 128 2.28 -0.07 -14.74
N VAL A 129 2.59 -1.35 -14.58
CA VAL A 129 3.01 -2.24 -15.68
C VAL A 129 1.96 -2.29 -16.78
N VAL A 130 0.68 -2.35 -16.42
CA VAL A 130 -0.43 -2.35 -17.38
C VAL A 130 -0.44 -1.10 -18.26
N PHE A 131 -0.18 0.09 -17.69
CA PHE A 131 -0.17 1.36 -18.41
C PHE A 131 1.19 1.77 -18.98
N ALA A 132 2.27 1.03 -18.66
CA ALA A 132 3.61 1.35 -19.14
C ALA A 132 3.70 1.27 -20.68
N ARG A 133 4.72 1.88 -21.28
CA ARG A 133 4.97 1.68 -22.73
C ARG A 133 5.46 0.25 -22.99
N PRO A 134 5.11 -0.40 -24.12
CA PRO A 134 5.61 -1.73 -24.46
C PRO A 134 7.15 -1.78 -24.44
N ALA A 135 7.70 -2.86 -23.91
CA ALA A 135 9.14 -3.07 -23.90
C ALA A 135 9.68 -3.27 -25.31
N ARG A 136 10.82 -2.63 -25.62
CA ARG A 136 11.51 -2.76 -26.91
C ARG A 136 12.41 -4.00 -27.01
N ALA A 137 12.69 -4.66 -25.88
CA ALA A 137 13.59 -5.80 -25.79
C ALA A 137 13.00 -6.91 -24.91
N ILE A 138 13.38 -8.17 -25.17
CA ILE A 138 12.86 -9.35 -24.47
C ILE A 138 13.04 -9.28 -22.95
N ARG A 139 14.18 -8.76 -22.47
CA ARG A 139 14.42 -8.55 -21.03
C ARG A 139 13.36 -7.68 -20.35
N GLY A 140 12.82 -6.69 -21.07
CA GLY A 140 11.76 -5.84 -20.53
C GLY A 140 10.40 -6.54 -20.50
N TRP A 141 10.16 -7.46 -21.43
CA TRP A 141 8.98 -8.32 -21.40
C TRP A 141 9.06 -9.33 -20.26
N LEU A 142 10.22 -9.95 -20.05
CA LEU A 142 10.46 -10.86 -18.92
C LEU A 142 10.31 -10.14 -17.58
N LEU A 143 10.85 -8.92 -17.46
CA LEU A 143 10.69 -8.12 -16.24
C LEU A 143 9.22 -7.73 -15.99
N ASP A 144 8.50 -7.25 -17.01
CA ASP A 144 7.06 -6.93 -16.89
C ASP A 144 6.28 -8.18 -16.46
N ALA A 145 6.53 -9.35 -17.07
CA ALA A 145 5.87 -10.61 -16.72
C ALA A 145 6.22 -11.07 -15.30
N ALA A 146 7.49 -10.98 -14.89
CA ALA A 146 7.92 -11.36 -13.54
C ALA A 146 7.29 -10.47 -12.47
N LEU A 147 7.31 -9.14 -12.65
CA LEU A 147 6.68 -8.20 -11.72
C LEU A 147 5.18 -8.43 -11.63
N PHE A 148 4.53 -8.64 -12.78
CA PHE A 148 3.09 -8.79 -12.88
C PHE A 148 2.61 -10.14 -12.31
N ALA A 149 3.32 -11.24 -12.58
CA ALA A 149 3.05 -12.55 -12.00
C ALA A 149 3.31 -12.56 -10.49
N THR A 150 4.42 -11.97 -10.03
CA THR A 150 4.73 -11.86 -8.60
C THR A 150 3.65 -11.09 -7.87
N ALA A 151 3.20 -9.97 -8.43
CA ALA A 151 2.08 -9.20 -7.88
C ALA A 151 0.76 -9.97 -7.93
N GLY A 152 0.46 -10.68 -9.03
CA GLY A 152 -0.77 -11.43 -9.19
C GLY A 152 -0.90 -12.64 -8.26
N LEU A 153 0.23 -13.24 -7.88
CA LEU A 153 0.32 -14.36 -6.93
C LEU A 153 0.60 -13.92 -5.48
N THR A 154 0.65 -12.61 -5.22
CA THR A 154 0.87 -12.05 -3.88
C THR A 154 -0.31 -11.16 -3.48
N GLY A 155 -1.26 -11.74 -2.74
CA GLY A 155 -2.48 -11.06 -2.35
C GLY A 155 -3.59 -11.07 -3.42
N PRO A 156 -4.72 -10.40 -3.17
CA PRO A 156 -5.88 -10.43 -4.06
C PRO A 156 -5.76 -9.51 -5.29
N ALA A 157 -4.60 -8.87 -5.52
CA ALA A 157 -4.43 -7.81 -6.51
C ALA A 157 -4.81 -8.24 -7.94
N SER A 158 -4.52 -9.50 -8.33
CA SER A 158 -4.91 -10.04 -9.64
C SER A 158 -6.43 -10.01 -9.85
N LEU A 159 -7.22 -10.37 -8.84
CA LEU A 159 -8.69 -10.30 -8.90
C LEU A 159 -9.18 -8.86 -9.07
N LEU A 160 -8.51 -7.90 -8.42
CA LEU A 160 -8.88 -6.48 -8.50
C LEU A 160 -8.50 -5.85 -9.84
N LEU A 161 -7.37 -6.27 -10.41
CA LEU A 161 -6.86 -5.75 -11.68
C LEU A 161 -7.55 -6.36 -12.90
N GLU A 162 -8.13 -7.56 -12.78
CA GLU A 162 -8.79 -8.26 -13.90
C GLU A 162 -9.76 -7.37 -14.69
N PRO A 163 -10.75 -6.68 -14.08
CA PRO A 163 -11.66 -5.81 -14.83
C PRO A 163 -10.93 -4.64 -15.53
N ILE A 164 -9.86 -4.12 -14.96
CA ILE A 164 -9.07 -3.02 -15.53
C ILE A 164 -8.28 -3.50 -16.75
N VAL A 165 -7.60 -4.64 -16.63
CA VAL A 165 -6.79 -5.23 -17.70
C VAL A 165 -7.70 -5.69 -18.85
N ALA A 166 -8.83 -6.32 -18.53
CA ALA A 166 -9.83 -6.72 -19.51
C ALA A 166 -10.37 -5.50 -20.27
N TRP A 167 -10.77 -4.44 -19.55
CA TRP A 167 -11.24 -3.19 -20.15
C TRP A 167 -10.21 -2.59 -21.11
N LEU A 168 -8.94 -2.52 -20.74
CA LEU A 168 -7.88 -2.01 -21.61
C LEU A 168 -7.65 -2.91 -22.82
N TRP A 169 -7.64 -4.23 -22.64
CA TRP A 169 -7.53 -5.14 -23.77
C TRP A 169 -8.71 -4.98 -24.74
N PHE A 170 -9.95 -4.90 -24.25
CA PHE A 170 -11.12 -4.71 -25.11
C PHE A 170 -11.06 -3.42 -25.92
N ARG A 171 -10.48 -2.34 -25.37
CA ARG A 171 -10.37 -1.05 -26.05
C ARG A 171 -9.16 -0.93 -26.96
N GLU A 172 -8.00 -1.41 -26.54
CA GLU A 172 -6.74 -1.19 -27.27
C GLU A 172 -6.38 -2.38 -28.17
N ARG A 173 -6.89 -3.58 -27.87
CA ARG A 173 -6.70 -4.82 -28.64
C ARG A 173 -5.25 -5.14 -28.99
N THR A 174 -4.29 -4.66 -28.20
CA THR A 174 -2.87 -4.89 -28.48
C THR A 174 -2.41 -6.26 -27.97
N ARG A 175 -1.38 -6.83 -28.61
CA ARG A 175 -0.77 -8.10 -28.19
C ARG A 175 -0.34 -8.05 -26.73
N ARG A 176 0.24 -6.93 -26.28
CA ARG A 176 0.67 -6.73 -24.90
C ARG A 176 -0.47 -6.87 -23.90
N HIS A 177 -1.57 -6.17 -24.11
CA HIS A 177 -2.72 -6.25 -23.19
C HIS A 177 -3.33 -7.65 -23.21
N ARG A 178 -3.31 -8.36 -24.34
CA ARG A 178 -3.72 -9.77 -24.40
C ARG A 178 -2.83 -10.65 -23.52
N TYR A 179 -1.50 -10.50 -23.60
CA TYR A 179 -0.58 -11.27 -22.76
C TYR A 179 -0.75 -10.96 -21.27
N LEU A 180 -0.87 -9.68 -20.90
CA LEU A 180 -1.11 -9.28 -19.51
C LEU A 180 -2.45 -9.80 -19.01
N LEU A 181 -3.50 -9.78 -19.84
CA LEU A 181 -4.80 -10.33 -19.48
C LEU A 181 -4.69 -11.84 -19.20
N ILE A 182 -4.13 -12.62 -20.13
CA ILE A 182 -3.95 -14.07 -19.93
C ILE A 182 -3.16 -14.36 -18.64
N LEU A 183 -2.05 -13.65 -18.43
CA LEU A 183 -1.24 -13.82 -17.23
C LEU A 183 -2.01 -13.45 -15.94
N ASN A 184 -2.78 -12.35 -15.98
CA ASN A 184 -3.61 -11.93 -14.85
C ASN A 184 -4.70 -12.96 -14.55
N THR A 185 -5.41 -13.44 -15.58
CA THR A 185 -6.50 -14.42 -15.45
C THR A 185 -5.98 -15.72 -14.84
N LEU A 186 -4.78 -16.18 -15.23
CA LEU A 186 -4.16 -17.36 -14.62
C LEU A 186 -3.86 -17.14 -13.13
N CYS A 187 -3.28 -15.99 -12.77
CA CYS A 187 -3.03 -15.64 -11.37
C CYS A 187 -4.33 -15.49 -10.57
N ALA A 188 -5.33 -14.84 -11.15
CA ALA A 188 -6.65 -14.63 -10.57
C ALA A 188 -7.37 -15.96 -10.33
N ALA A 189 -7.30 -16.91 -11.26
CA ALA A 189 -7.86 -18.24 -11.11
C ALA A 189 -7.19 -19.01 -9.95
N ILE A 190 -5.87 -18.94 -9.83
CA ILE A 190 -5.12 -19.54 -8.71
C ILE A 190 -5.55 -18.92 -7.37
N GLN A 191 -5.63 -17.59 -7.30
CA GLN A 191 -6.05 -16.89 -6.08
C GLN A 191 -7.52 -17.18 -5.73
N LEU A 192 -8.41 -17.21 -6.72
CA LEU A 192 -9.82 -17.53 -6.51
C LEU A 192 -9.98 -18.97 -6.00
N ALA A 193 -9.26 -19.93 -6.58
CA ALA A 193 -9.25 -21.30 -6.10
C ALA A 193 -8.80 -21.39 -4.64
N ALA A 194 -7.71 -20.68 -4.27
CA ALA A 194 -7.25 -20.63 -2.89
C ALA A 194 -8.31 -20.04 -1.93
N ILE A 195 -8.99 -18.96 -2.35
CA ILE A 195 -10.05 -18.32 -1.56
C ILE A 195 -11.24 -19.25 -1.38
N VAL A 196 -11.69 -19.92 -2.44
CA VAL A 196 -12.85 -20.82 -2.41
C VAL A 196 -12.56 -22.05 -1.55
N VAL A 197 -11.40 -22.69 -1.72
CA VAL A 197 -11.00 -23.89 -0.96
C VAL A 197 -10.84 -23.58 0.54
N ARG A 198 -10.45 -22.36 0.90
CA ARG A 198 -10.21 -21.94 2.30
C ARG A 198 -11.32 -21.05 2.87
N ALA A 199 -12.41 -20.86 2.15
CA ALA A 199 -13.52 -20.02 2.57
C ALA A 199 -14.03 -20.47 3.95
N GLY A 200 -14.21 -19.53 4.88
CA GLY A 200 -14.72 -19.81 6.23
C GLY A 200 -13.73 -20.44 7.22
N THR A 201 -12.56 -20.90 6.79
CA THR A 201 -11.61 -21.62 7.68
C THR A 201 -10.52 -20.74 8.29
N GLN A 202 -10.16 -19.62 7.65
CA GLN A 202 -9.02 -18.78 8.05
C GLN A 202 -9.38 -17.33 8.38
N ARG A 203 -10.66 -16.94 8.30
CA ARG A 203 -11.11 -15.57 8.61
C ARG A 203 -11.85 -15.55 9.92
N SER A 204 -11.50 -14.59 10.78
CA SER A 204 -12.30 -14.33 11.99
C SER A 204 -13.74 -13.99 11.60
N SER A 205 -14.72 -14.49 12.34
CA SER A 205 -16.15 -14.23 12.15
C SER A 205 -16.64 -13.27 13.25
N SER A 206 -16.09 -12.05 13.29
CA SER A 206 -16.55 -11.01 14.22
C SER A 206 -17.50 -10.01 13.54
N ALA A 207 -18.40 -9.41 14.34
CA ALA A 207 -19.39 -8.46 13.85
C ALA A 207 -18.74 -7.25 13.15
N LEU A 208 -19.27 -6.88 11.98
CA LEU A 208 -18.79 -5.73 11.21
C LEU A 208 -19.05 -4.40 11.90
N ALA A 209 -20.15 -4.32 12.65
CA ALA A 209 -20.67 -3.09 13.27
C ALA A 209 -20.81 -1.95 12.24
N ALA A 210 -21.32 -2.30 11.06
CA ALA A 210 -21.50 -1.40 9.93
C ALA A 210 -22.58 -0.35 10.19
N GLY A 211 -22.39 0.86 9.65
CA GLY A 211 -23.35 1.94 9.76
C GLY A 211 -22.88 3.23 9.08
N PRO A 212 -23.79 4.19 8.82
CA PRO A 212 -23.46 5.42 8.13
C PRO A 212 -22.46 6.28 8.91
N PHE A 213 -22.59 6.34 10.24
CA PHE A 213 -21.70 7.15 11.07
C PHE A 213 -20.25 6.63 11.12
N PRO A 214 -19.98 5.32 11.37
CA PRO A 214 -18.63 4.77 11.22
C PRO A 214 -18.04 4.95 9.82
N LEU A 215 -18.87 4.85 8.76
CA LEU A 215 -18.42 5.09 7.39
C LEU A 215 -17.98 6.55 7.17
N LEU A 216 -18.77 7.52 7.65
CA LEU A 216 -18.40 8.94 7.60
C LEU A 216 -17.11 9.21 8.37
N GLN A 217 -16.98 8.68 9.59
CA GLN A 217 -15.76 8.79 10.38
C GLN A 217 -14.56 8.20 9.64
N MET A 218 -14.72 7.04 9.01
CA MET A 218 -13.67 6.35 8.28
C MET A 218 -13.17 7.17 7.10
N VAL A 219 -14.06 7.60 6.21
CA VAL A 219 -13.65 8.37 5.00
C VAL A 219 -13.10 9.74 5.40
N ALA A 220 -13.77 10.46 6.30
CA ALA A 220 -13.33 11.77 6.74
C ALA A 220 -11.96 11.73 7.43
N ARG A 221 -11.76 10.79 8.36
CA ARG A 221 -10.51 10.69 9.13
C ARG A 221 -9.40 10.08 8.30
N GLN A 222 -9.62 8.91 7.70
CA GLN A 222 -8.54 8.15 7.07
C GLN A 222 -8.13 8.69 5.71
N VAL A 223 -9.06 9.25 4.93
CA VAL A 223 -8.76 9.73 3.57
C VAL A 223 -8.53 11.24 3.56
N THR A 224 -9.46 12.04 4.08
CA THR A 224 -9.38 13.50 3.99
C THR A 224 -8.39 14.07 5.00
N LEU A 225 -8.62 13.85 6.29
CA LEU A 225 -7.72 14.32 7.34
C LEU A 225 -6.39 13.56 7.32
N GLY A 226 -6.41 12.27 6.99
CA GLY A 226 -5.20 11.44 6.90
C GLY A 226 -4.23 11.97 5.86
N LEU A 227 -4.72 12.45 4.72
CA LEU A 227 -3.89 13.13 3.74
C LEU A 227 -3.40 14.50 4.23
N ALA A 228 -4.28 15.31 4.83
CA ALA A 228 -3.98 16.70 5.15
C ALA A 228 -3.07 16.88 6.37
N VAL A 229 -3.33 16.15 7.45
CA VAL A 229 -2.68 16.35 8.76
C VAL A 229 -1.97 15.11 9.30
N GLY A 230 -2.05 13.98 8.59
CA GLY A 230 -1.41 12.73 9.01
C GLY A 230 -2.15 11.98 10.13
N ALA A 231 -1.77 10.73 10.35
CA ALA A 231 -2.31 9.86 11.40
C ALA A 231 -2.06 10.43 12.80
N HIS A 232 -0.86 10.96 13.07
CA HIS A 232 -0.54 11.60 14.35
C HIS A 232 -1.32 12.91 14.50
N GLY A 233 -1.45 13.71 13.45
CA GLY A 233 -2.28 14.93 13.52
C GLY A 233 -3.74 14.61 13.84
N ILE A 234 -4.30 13.53 13.28
CA ILE A 234 -5.67 13.11 13.62
C ILE A 234 -5.80 12.76 15.09
N SER A 235 -4.84 12.05 15.70
CA SER A 235 -4.95 11.61 17.10
C SER A 235 -5.14 12.78 18.07
N HIS A 236 -4.49 13.92 17.80
CA HIS A 236 -4.69 15.17 18.54
C HIS A 236 -6.05 15.84 18.28
N LEU A 237 -6.69 15.57 17.14
CA LEU A 237 -7.96 16.17 16.74
C LEU A 237 -9.19 15.32 17.10
N VAL A 238 -9.04 14.01 17.35
CA VAL A 238 -10.17 13.08 17.57
C VAL A 238 -11.06 13.50 18.75
N SER A 239 -10.50 14.18 19.76
CA SER A 239 -11.21 14.68 20.94
C SER A 239 -11.89 16.03 20.74
N THR A 240 -11.68 16.71 19.61
CA THR A 240 -12.23 18.05 19.35
C THR A 240 -13.65 17.99 18.77
N HIS A 241 -14.47 19.02 19.04
CA HIS A 241 -15.80 19.16 18.44
C HIS A 241 -15.79 19.17 16.89
N ALA A 242 -14.70 19.66 16.30
CA ALA A 242 -14.53 19.73 14.85
C ALA A 242 -14.51 18.34 14.17
N VAL A 243 -14.06 17.29 14.86
CA VAL A 243 -13.88 15.93 14.29
C VAL A 243 -14.86 14.91 14.89
N THR A 244 -15.84 15.39 15.65
CA THR A 244 -16.94 14.59 16.22
C THR A 244 -18.32 15.00 15.69
N SER A 245 -18.47 16.22 15.15
CA SER A 245 -19.70 16.68 14.49
C SER A 245 -20.01 15.88 13.21
N VAL A 246 -21.22 15.31 13.14
CA VAL A 246 -21.71 14.55 11.97
C VAL A 246 -21.70 15.42 10.70
N ALA A 247 -22.09 16.68 10.81
CA ALA A 247 -22.13 17.59 9.66
C ALA A 247 -20.73 17.85 9.09
N ILE A 248 -19.74 18.08 9.96
CA ILE A 248 -18.35 18.29 9.53
C ILE A 248 -17.78 16.99 8.93
N LEU A 249 -18.03 15.85 9.57
CA LEU A 249 -17.60 14.55 9.04
C LEU A 249 -18.24 14.25 7.68
N ALA A 250 -19.50 14.61 7.46
CA ALA A 250 -20.16 14.45 6.17
C ALA A 250 -19.49 15.29 5.07
N VAL A 251 -19.19 16.56 5.36
CA VAL A 251 -18.46 17.44 4.43
C VAL A 251 -17.07 16.86 4.12
N LEU A 252 -16.31 16.49 5.15
CA LEU A 252 -14.98 15.93 4.99
C LEU A 252 -14.99 14.61 4.22
N ALA A 253 -15.98 13.74 4.43
CA ALA A 253 -16.12 12.48 3.69
C ALA A 253 -16.55 12.71 2.23
N PHE A 254 -17.31 13.76 1.95
CA PHE A 254 -17.76 14.08 0.60
C PHE A 254 -16.64 14.57 -0.32
N ILE A 255 -15.66 15.31 0.21
CA ILE A 255 -14.52 15.86 -0.56
C ILE A 255 -13.81 14.79 -1.41
N PRO A 256 -13.28 13.68 -0.84
CA PRO A 256 -12.56 12.68 -1.62
C PRO A 256 -13.48 11.95 -2.61
N LEU A 257 -14.75 11.73 -2.26
CA LEU A 257 -15.72 11.13 -3.18
C LEU A 257 -15.97 12.03 -4.40
N ALA A 258 -16.15 13.32 -4.19
CA ALA A 258 -16.34 14.30 -5.27
C ALA A 258 -15.09 14.45 -6.15
N VAL A 259 -13.91 14.55 -5.53
CA VAL A 259 -12.62 14.70 -6.22
C VAL A 259 -12.29 13.45 -7.04
N CYS A 260 -12.34 12.27 -6.43
CA CYS A 260 -12.08 10.99 -7.12
C CYS A 260 -13.16 10.69 -8.16
N GLY A 261 -14.43 10.98 -7.89
CA GLY A 261 -15.52 10.82 -8.85
C GLY A 261 -15.33 11.70 -10.09
N TRP A 262 -14.94 12.97 -9.89
CA TRP A 262 -14.62 13.87 -10.99
C TRP A 262 -13.40 13.41 -11.80
N ALA A 263 -12.34 12.95 -11.12
CA ALA A 263 -11.16 12.39 -11.76
C ALA A 263 -11.45 11.07 -12.50
N ALA A 264 -12.30 10.20 -11.96
CA ALA A 264 -12.75 8.97 -12.63
C ALA A 264 -13.60 9.26 -13.89
N TRP A 265 -14.31 10.40 -13.91
CA TRP A 265 -15.08 10.83 -15.09
C TRP A 265 -14.22 11.53 -16.14
N ARG A 266 -13.39 12.50 -15.73
CA ARG A 266 -12.71 13.46 -16.64
C ARG A 266 -11.20 13.27 -16.74
N GLY A 267 -10.61 12.45 -15.88
CA GLY A 267 -9.17 12.23 -15.79
C GLY A 267 -8.59 11.35 -16.90
N PRO A 268 -7.25 11.28 -17.01
CA PRO A 268 -6.56 10.37 -17.91
C PRO A 268 -6.83 8.90 -17.53
N ARG A 269 -6.69 7.99 -18.50
CA ARG A 269 -7.06 6.56 -18.32
C ARG A 269 -6.44 5.91 -17.09
N ILE A 270 -5.15 6.17 -16.83
CA ILE A 270 -4.44 5.64 -15.66
C ILE A 270 -5.04 6.13 -14.34
N LEU A 271 -5.44 7.40 -14.26
CA LEU A 271 -6.08 7.96 -13.06
C LEU A 271 -7.47 7.38 -12.84
N ARG A 272 -8.23 7.17 -13.93
CA ARG A 272 -9.54 6.50 -13.86
C ARG A 272 -9.41 5.07 -13.34
N ALA A 273 -8.41 4.33 -13.84
CA ALA A 273 -8.12 2.98 -13.37
C ALA A 273 -7.67 2.96 -11.90
N LEU A 274 -6.83 3.92 -11.48
CA LEU A 274 -6.45 4.07 -10.07
C LEU A 274 -7.66 4.34 -9.16
N CYS A 275 -8.56 5.23 -9.57
CA CYS A 275 -9.79 5.51 -8.81
C CYS A 275 -10.70 4.27 -8.72
N PHE A 276 -10.80 3.50 -9.81
CA PHE A 276 -11.58 2.25 -9.82
C PHE A 276 -10.95 1.18 -8.92
N LEU A 277 -9.63 1.00 -8.99
CA LEU A 277 -8.89 0.09 -8.11
C LEU A 277 -9.07 0.48 -6.63
N ALA A 278 -8.97 1.77 -6.31
CA ALA A 278 -9.17 2.28 -4.97
C ALA A 278 -10.59 2.05 -4.44
N LEU A 279 -11.61 2.25 -5.27
CA LEU A 279 -13.00 1.98 -4.91
C LEU A 279 -13.23 0.49 -4.64
N PHE A 280 -12.66 -0.38 -5.48
CA PHE A 280 -12.86 -1.83 -5.37
C PHE A 280 -12.13 -2.39 -4.14
N GLU A 281 -10.90 -1.94 -3.88
CA GLU A 281 -10.14 -2.33 -2.69
C GLU A 281 -10.82 -1.84 -1.40
N LEU A 282 -11.26 -0.58 -1.35
CA LEU A 282 -12.03 -0.06 -0.22
C LEU A 282 -13.32 -0.85 0.00
N SER A 283 -14.03 -1.22 -1.06
CA SER A 283 -15.27 -2.02 -0.96
C SER A 283 -14.99 -3.39 -0.33
N LEU A 284 -13.91 -4.06 -0.71
CA LEU A 284 -13.52 -5.34 -0.10
C LEU A 284 -13.06 -5.16 1.36
N ALA A 285 -12.34 -4.09 1.66
CA ALA A 285 -11.95 -3.75 3.01
C ALA A 285 -13.15 -3.49 3.92
N LEU A 286 -14.24 -2.92 3.40
CA LEU A 286 -15.48 -2.71 4.17
C LEU A 286 -16.24 -4.01 4.45
N VAL A 287 -16.13 -5.01 3.57
CA VAL A 287 -16.85 -6.29 3.69
C VAL A 287 -16.16 -7.26 4.65
N ALA A 288 -14.83 -7.37 4.62
CA ALA A 288 -14.12 -8.38 5.39
C ALA A 288 -12.73 -7.92 5.91
N PRO A 289 -12.64 -6.79 6.63
CA PRO A 289 -11.37 -6.31 7.14
C PRO A 289 -10.82 -7.26 8.22
N GLN A 290 -9.52 -7.49 8.20
CA GLN A 290 -8.82 -8.23 9.25
C GLN A 290 -8.27 -7.23 10.27
N VAL A 291 -9.18 -6.71 11.08
CA VAL A 291 -8.90 -5.79 12.21
C VAL A 291 -9.67 -6.24 13.45
N PRO A 292 -9.25 -5.83 14.66
CA PRO A 292 -10.00 -6.08 15.89
C PRO A 292 -11.46 -5.63 15.79
N ALA A 293 -12.36 -6.35 16.47
CA ALA A 293 -13.75 -5.94 16.58
C ALA A 293 -13.89 -4.78 17.60
N PRO A 294 -14.87 -3.86 17.41
CA PRO A 294 -15.80 -3.78 16.28
C PRO A 294 -15.14 -3.17 15.03
N ARG A 295 -15.33 -3.82 13.86
CA ARG A 295 -14.45 -3.66 12.70
C ARG A 295 -14.50 -2.28 12.05
N TRP A 296 -15.67 -1.75 11.71
CA TRP A 296 -15.78 -0.44 11.03
C TRP A 296 -15.29 0.70 11.91
N GLN A 297 -15.54 0.63 13.22
CA GLN A 297 -15.05 1.59 14.20
C GLN A 297 -13.53 1.49 14.34
N SER A 298 -12.99 0.27 14.35
CA SER A 298 -11.53 0.06 14.38
C SER A 298 -10.85 0.59 13.12
N LEU A 299 -11.47 0.45 11.94
CA LEU A 299 -10.98 1.03 10.69
C LEU A 299 -10.96 2.56 10.70
N ALA A 300 -11.85 3.20 11.46
CA ALA A 300 -11.91 4.65 11.60
C ALA A 300 -10.89 5.23 12.60
N ARG A 301 -10.21 4.39 13.41
CA ARG A 301 -9.19 4.84 14.37
C ARG A 301 -7.88 5.21 13.67
N PRO A 302 -7.18 6.27 14.10
CA PRO A 302 -5.85 6.60 13.58
C PRO A 302 -4.88 5.42 13.74
N ALA A 303 -3.93 5.30 12.83
CA ALA A 303 -2.92 4.26 12.90
C ALA A 303 -1.99 4.47 14.10
N ASN A 304 -1.74 3.41 14.86
CA ASN A 304 -0.70 3.36 15.89
C ASN A 304 0.10 2.05 15.73
N ILE A 305 1.42 2.19 15.58
CA ILE A 305 2.35 1.09 15.29
C ILE A 305 2.66 0.22 16.51
N THR A 306 2.46 0.71 17.75
CA THR A 306 2.86 0.02 18.99
C THR A 306 1.75 -0.82 19.63
N GLU A 307 0.48 -0.38 19.59
CA GLU A 307 -0.63 -1.00 20.35
C GLU A 307 -1.49 -1.99 19.55
N PHE A 308 -0.96 -2.55 18.46
CA PHE A 308 -1.78 -3.25 17.46
C PHE A 308 -3.02 -2.41 17.07
N HIS A 309 -2.76 -1.16 16.69
CA HIS A 309 -3.67 -0.41 15.82
C HIS A 309 -3.00 -0.09 14.47
N PRO A 310 -2.35 -1.03 13.75
CA PRO A 310 -1.78 -0.73 12.44
C PRO A 310 -2.87 -0.74 11.35
N GLY A 311 -4.10 -1.05 11.74
CA GLY A 311 -4.91 -1.96 10.93
C GLY A 311 -5.78 -1.29 9.88
N GLY A 312 -6.13 -0.02 10.04
CA GLY A 312 -6.97 0.71 9.09
C GLY A 312 -6.18 1.21 7.90
N ILE A 313 -5.09 1.95 8.14
CA ILE A 313 -4.42 2.74 7.09
C ILE A 313 -3.94 1.93 5.89
N ARG A 314 -3.57 0.65 6.11
CA ARG A 314 -3.21 -0.27 5.02
C ARG A 314 -4.34 -0.49 4.00
N TYR A 315 -5.60 -0.43 4.44
CA TYR A 315 -6.80 -0.47 3.59
C TYR A 315 -7.15 0.89 2.97
N PHE A 316 -6.45 1.96 3.35
CA PHE A 316 -6.65 3.30 2.80
C PHE A 316 -5.52 3.75 1.89
N LEU A 317 -4.52 2.89 1.63
CA LEU A 317 -3.42 3.21 0.73
C LEU A 317 -3.93 3.62 -0.67
N TYR A 318 -4.73 2.78 -1.33
CA TYR A 318 -5.25 3.12 -2.66
C TYR A 318 -6.22 4.31 -2.63
N PRO A 319 -7.18 4.39 -1.68
CA PRO A 319 -8.01 5.60 -1.51
C PRO A 319 -7.21 6.90 -1.35
N LEU A 320 -6.18 6.91 -0.49
CA LEU A 320 -5.30 8.07 -0.28
C LEU A 320 -4.53 8.43 -1.54
N LEU A 321 -3.95 7.44 -2.23
CA LEU A 321 -3.22 7.65 -3.47
C LEU A 321 -4.12 8.16 -4.59
N ALA A 322 -5.32 7.59 -4.74
CA ALA A 322 -6.30 8.04 -5.71
C ALA A 322 -6.72 9.49 -5.41
N PHE A 323 -6.96 9.82 -4.15
CA PHE A 323 -7.34 11.17 -3.73
C PHE A 323 -6.21 12.18 -3.98
N ALA A 324 -4.99 11.92 -3.51
CA ALA A 324 -3.83 12.79 -3.70
C ALA A 324 -3.49 12.99 -5.19
N THR A 325 -3.49 11.91 -5.98
CA THR A 325 -3.21 11.99 -7.42
C THR A 325 -4.32 12.75 -8.16
N SER A 326 -5.58 12.57 -7.74
CA SER A 326 -6.71 13.32 -8.28
C SER A 326 -6.56 14.81 -7.98
N LEU A 327 -6.28 15.21 -6.74
CA LEU A 327 -6.00 16.60 -6.36
C LEU A 327 -4.87 17.19 -7.21
N GLY A 328 -3.76 16.47 -7.39
CA GLY A 328 -2.64 16.92 -8.22
C GLY A 328 -3.06 17.14 -9.67
N TRP A 329 -3.88 16.24 -10.22
CA TRP A 329 -4.44 16.41 -11.56
C TRP A 329 -5.37 17.63 -11.66
N ILE A 330 -6.24 17.87 -10.67
CA ILE A 330 -7.11 19.07 -10.62
C ILE A 330 -6.25 20.34 -10.59
N ALA A 331 -5.24 20.39 -9.71
CA ALA A 331 -4.34 21.53 -9.54
C ALA A 331 -3.62 21.88 -10.85
N VAL A 332 -3.01 20.88 -11.50
CA VAL A 332 -2.32 21.06 -12.78
C VAL A 332 -3.29 21.50 -13.88
N ARG A 333 -4.48 20.91 -13.95
CA ARG A 333 -5.50 21.27 -14.95
C ARG A 333 -5.96 22.71 -14.79
N GLY A 334 -6.29 23.14 -13.57
CA GLY A 334 -6.70 24.52 -13.26
C GLY A 334 -5.61 25.54 -13.62
N GLY A 335 -4.34 25.23 -13.31
CA GLY A 335 -3.21 26.09 -13.66
C GLY A 335 -2.97 26.21 -15.18
N ARG A 336 -3.04 25.10 -15.92
CA ARG A 336 -2.83 25.09 -17.39
C ARG A 336 -3.90 25.88 -18.12
N ASN A 337 -5.16 25.71 -17.75
CA ASN A 337 -6.27 26.44 -18.37
C ASN A 337 -6.14 27.95 -18.15
N TRP A 338 -5.73 28.37 -16.95
CA TRP A 338 -5.49 29.79 -16.67
C TRP A 338 -4.30 30.38 -17.43
N LEU A 339 -3.17 29.67 -17.50
CA LEU A 339 -2.01 30.11 -18.28
C LEU A 339 -2.33 30.23 -19.78
N ALA A 340 -3.14 29.32 -20.32
CA ALA A 340 -3.61 29.38 -21.70
C ALA A 340 -4.52 30.60 -21.95
N LEU A 341 -5.44 30.91 -21.02
CA LEU A 341 -6.30 32.10 -21.11
C LEU A 341 -5.45 33.39 -21.15
N ARG A 342 -4.43 33.51 -20.29
CA ARG A 342 -3.53 34.67 -20.27
C ARG A 342 -2.67 34.80 -21.53
N ARG A 343 -2.13 33.68 -22.03
CA ARG A 343 -1.24 33.68 -23.22
C ARG A 343 -1.98 33.97 -24.53
N PHE A 344 -3.22 33.53 -24.66
CA PHE A 344 -3.99 33.65 -25.90
C PHE A 344 -5.08 34.73 -25.86
N GLY A 345 -5.06 35.62 -24.86
CA GLY A 345 -6.00 36.75 -24.76
C GLY A 345 -7.48 36.35 -24.69
N ARG A 346 -7.80 35.11 -24.29
CA ARG A 346 -9.17 34.60 -24.27
C ARG A 346 -9.92 35.15 -23.07
N ARG A 347 -11.13 35.68 -23.32
CA ARG A 347 -12.04 36.15 -22.26
C ARG A 347 -12.46 34.96 -21.39
N ALA A 348 -12.21 35.04 -20.08
CA ALA A 348 -12.54 33.98 -19.13
C ALA A 348 -14.06 33.78 -19.05
N ARG A 349 -14.51 32.54 -19.18
CA ARG A 349 -15.91 32.15 -18.96
C ARG A 349 -16.14 31.85 -17.48
N PRO A 350 -17.38 31.91 -16.96
CA PRO A 350 -17.69 31.56 -15.57
C PRO A 350 -17.16 30.18 -15.14
N ARG A 351 -17.19 29.20 -16.07
CA ARG A 351 -16.64 27.85 -15.87
C ARG A 351 -15.13 27.86 -15.59
N ASP A 352 -14.37 28.76 -16.21
CA ASP A 352 -12.92 28.83 -16.05
C ASP A 352 -12.52 29.31 -14.65
N TRP A 353 -13.34 30.17 -14.05
CA TRP A 353 -13.18 30.59 -12.65
C TRP A 353 -13.43 29.44 -11.68
N GLY A 354 -14.46 28.63 -11.92
CA GLY A 354 -14.72 27.42 -11.13
C GLY A 354 -13.56 26.41 -11.20
N GLU A 355 -13.05 26.13 -12.40
CA GLU A 355 -11.90 25.22 -12.57
C GLU A 355 -10.62 25.77 -11.92
N ARG A 356 -10.42 27.10 -11.92
CA ARG A 356 -9.29 27.74 -11.23
C ARG A 356 -9.43 27.66 -9.71
N ALA A 357 -10.59 27.98 -9.17
CA ALA A 357 -10.85 27.89 -7.73
C ALA A 357 -10.66 26.45 -7.22
N ALA A 358 -11.18 25.46 -7.95
CA ALA A 358 -10.94 24.05 -7.67
C ALA A 358 -9.45 23.68 -7.74
N GLY A 359 -8.73 24.18 -8.74
CA GLY A 359 -7.29 23.97 -8.87
C GLY A 359 -6.48 24.56 -7.70
N LEU A 360 -6.81 25.77 -7.26
CA LEU A 360 -6.18 26.42 -6.10
C LEU A 360 -6.51 25.71 -4.79
N GLY A 361 -7.78 25.32 -4.59
CA GLY A 361 -8.19 24.54 -3.42
C GLY A 361 -7.45 23.20 -3.36
N ALA A 362 -7.37 22.48 -4.48
CA ALA A 362 -6.63 21.23 -4.56
C ALA A 362 -5.13 21.40 -4.28
N ALA A 363 -4.51 22.45 -4.82
CA ALA A 363 -3.11 22.79 -4.51
C ALA A 363 -2.94 23.13 -3.03
N GLY A 364 -3.87 23.90 -2.44
CA GLY A 364 -3.87 24.24 -1.02
C GLY A 364 -3.88 23.01 -0.12
N VAL A 365 -4.76 22.03 -0.39
CA VAL A 365 -4.80 20.76 0.36
C VAL A 365 -3.48 20.00 0.25
N LEU A 366 -2.88 19.94 -0.95
CA LEU A 366 -1.57 19.29 -1.14
C LEU A 366 -0.43 20.02 -0.42
N VAL A 367 -0.46 21.35 -0.38
CA VAL A 367 0.51 22.15 0.37
C VAL A 367 0.36 21.92 1.88
N VAL A 368 -0.88 21.86 2.38
CA VAL A 368 -1.14 21.50 3.78
C VAL A 368 -0.62 20.10 4.08
N ALA A 369 -0.88 19.12 3.21
CA ALA A 369 -0.34 17.78 3.35
C ALA A 369 1.20 17.79 3.42
N LEU A 370 1.88 18.58 2.59
CA LEU A 370 3.34 18.66 2.56
C LEU A 370 3.95 19.38 3.77
N ILE A 371 3.28 20.41 4.32
CA ILE A 371 3.82 21.25 5.40
C ILE A 371 3.36 20.75 6.78
N VAL A 372 2.20 20.10 6.86
CA VAL A 372 1.60 19.64 8.12
C VAL A 372 1.60 18.13 8.20
N GLY A 373 0.91 17.45 7.28
CA GLY A 373 0.73 16.00 7.36
C GLY A 373 2.03 15.19 7.27
N VAL A 374 2.85 15.49 6.26
CA VAL A 374 4.13 14.80 6.05
C VAL A 374 5.08 14.99 7.24
N PRO A 375 5.30 16.21 7.78
CA PRO A 375 6.10 16.38 8.99
C PRO A 375 5.51 15.72 10.23
N ALA A 376 4.18 15.78 10.42
CA ALA A 376 3.51 15.16 11.57
C ALA A 376 3.71 13.63 11.60
N ASP A 377 3.75 12.99 10.43
CA ASP A 377 3.96 11.54 10.27
C ASP A 377 5.38 11.18 9.81
N TRP A 378 6.33 12.13 9.84
CA TRP A 378 7.67 11.89 9.32
C TRP A 378 8.41 10.87 10.19
N ARG A 379 8.39 11.03 11.51
CA ARG A 379 9.05 10.06 12.40
C ARG A 379 8.03 9.08 12.94
N TYR A 380 8.25 7.79 12.67
CA TYR A 380 7.56 6.75 13.40
C TYR A 380 8.20 6.56 14.77
N PRO A 381 7.39 6.26 15.81
CA PRO A 381 7.98 5.74 17.04
C PRO A 381 8.70 4.42 16.71
N PRO A 382 9.82 4.13 17.38
CA PRO A 382 10.53 2.87 17.20
C PRO A 382 9.60 1.69 17.56
N TYR A 383 9.92 0.51 17.04
CA TYR A 383 9.32 -0.73 17.51
C TYR A 383 9.58 -0.89 19.00
N ILE A 384 8.67 -1.57 19.68
CA ILE A 384 8.88 -1.97 21.08
C ILE A 384 10.08 -2.91 21.09
N ASP A 385 11.06 -2.66 21.94
CA ASP A 385 12.16 -3.60 22.15
C ASP A 385 11.65 -4.86 22.86
N GLU A 386 11.33 -5.89 22.08
CA GLU A 386 10.98 -7.23 22.56
C GLU A 386 12.23 -8.06 22.85
N HIS A 387 13.41 -7.44 22.89
CA HIS A 387 14.70 -8.05 23.18
C HIS A 387 15.00 -9.25 22.26
N TRP A 388 14.80 -9.06 20.94
CA TRP A 388 14.87 -10.11 19.93
C TRP A 388 16.14 -10.97 20.05
N SER A 389 17.32 -10.33 20.13
CA SER A 389 18.60 -11.03 20.27
C SER A 389 18.68 -11.93 21.51
N ALA A 390 18.17 -11.45 22.65
CA ALA A 390 18.14 -12.24 23.89
C ALA A 390 17.15 -13.41 23.79
N ASN A 391 16.01 -13.22 23.11
CA ASN A 391 15.06 -14.30 22.88
C ASN A 391 15.59 -15.36 21.90
N VAL A 392 16.35 -14.97 20.88
CA VAL A 392 17.05 -15.92 20.00
C VAL A 392 18.08 -16.74 20.79
N GLN A 393 18.86 -16.10 21.67
CA GLN A 393 19.80 -16.83 22.53
C GLN A 393 19.09 -17.86 23.42
N LYS A 394 17.88 -17.57 23.92
CA LYS A 394 17.06 -18.55 24.67
C LYS A 394 16.67 -19.75 23.80
N VAL A 395 16.35 -19.54 22.52
CA VAL A 395 16.05 -20.64 21.58
C VAL A 395 17.29 -21.50 21.34
N GLU A 396 18.43 -20.85 21.09
CA GLU A 396 19.71 -21.54 20.79
C GLU A 396 20.27 -22.29 22.01
N ALA A 397 20.02 -21.80 23.23
CA ALA A 397 20.42 -22.44 24.48
C ALA A 397 19.43 -23.51 24.98
N ALA A 398 18.22 -23.57 24.42
CA ALA A 398 17.21 -24.53 24.84
C ALA A 398 17.53 -25.94 24.33
N ARG A 399 17.05 -26.96 25.04
CA ARG A 399 17.23 -28.37 24.62
C ARG A 399 16.53 -28.61 23.28
N PRO A 400 17.09 -29.40 22.36
CA PRO A 400 16.43 -29.76 21.10
C PRO A 400 14.99 -30.25 21.34
N GLY A 401 14.05 -29.75 20.54
CA GLY A 401 12.61 -30.01 20.68
C GLY A 401 11.87 -29.09 21.65
N THR A 402 12.55 -28.24 22.42
CA THR A 402 11.91 -27.26 23.30
C THR A 402 11.22 -26.18 22.47
N VAL A 403 9.95 -25.90 22.78
CA VAL A 403 9.19 -24.82 22.16
C VAL A 403 9.39 -23.53 22.95
N VAL A 404 9.83 -22.46 22.28
CA VAL A 404 10.01 -21.14 22.86
C VAL A 404 9.05 -20.17 22.18
N VAL A 405 8.29 -19.44 22.99
CA VAL A 405 7.38 -18.38 22.55
C VAL A 405 8.08 -17.04 22.73
N ILE A 406 8.16 -16.27 21.64
CA ILE A 406 8.86 -15.00 21.57
C ILE A 406 7.83 -13.92 21.26
N PRO A 407 7.66 -12.89 22.13
CA PRO A 407 6.81 -11.77 21.78
C PRO A 407 7.42 -11.00 20.60
N ILE A 408 6.58 -10.56 19.68
CA ILE A 408 6.99 -9.76 18.51
C ILE A 408 6.09 -8.54 18.39
N ASN A 409 6.52 -7.56 17.62
CA ASN A 409 5.73 -6.36 17.42
C ASN A 409 4.53 -6.65 16.50
N PRO A 410 3.42 -5.92 16.63
CA PRO A 410 3.05 -5.08 17.78
C PRO A 410 2.52 -5.91 18.96
N ARG A 411 2.27 -5.29 20.12
CA ARG A 411 1.83 -5.99 21.34
C ARG A 411 0.71 -7.01 21.09
N GLY A 412 0.86 -8.20 21.68
CA GLY A 412 -0.07 -9.32 21.54
C GLY A 412 0.21 -10.24 20.36
N TRP A 413 1.27 -9.97 19.57
CA TRP A 413 1.78 -10.92 18.59
C TRP A 413 2.91 -11.75 19.18
N GLU A 414 2.94 -13.02 18.76
CA GLU A 414 3.92 -13.98 19.23
C GLU A 414 4.43 -14.82 18.07
N LEU A 415 5.68 -15.22 18.18
CA LEU A 415 6.38 -16.16 17.31
C LEU A 415 6.71 -17.41 18.12
N THR A 416 6.48 -18.58 17.56
CA THR A 416 6.84 -19.85 18.21
C THR A 416 7.96 -20.55 17.44
N LEU A 417 9.11 -20.76 18.07
CA LEU A 417 10.24 -21.51 17.50
C LEU A 417 10.54 -22.76 18.31
N THR A 418 10.86 -23.86 17.62
CA THR A 418 11.31 -25.11 18.25
C THR A 418 12.82 -25.21 18.15
N ALA A 419 13.52 -25.31 19.29
CA ALA A 419 14.96 -25.47 19.33
C ALA A 419 15.39 -26.73 18.55
N ARG A 420 16.47 -26.61 17.78
CA ARG A 420 16.96 -27.67 16.89
C ARG A 420 18.11 -28.45 17.50
#